data_AF-A0A0B8ZZR2-F1
#
_entry.id   AF-A0A0B8ZZR2-F1
#
_cell.length_a   1.000
_cell.length_b   1.000
_cell.length_c   1.000
_cell.angle_alpha   90.00
_cell.angle_beta   90.00
_cell.angle_gamma   90.00
#
_symmetry.space_group_name_H-M   'P 1'
#
loop_
_entity.id
_entity.type
_entity.pdbx_description
1 polymer ?
#
loop_
_entity_poly.entity_id
_entity_poly.type
_entity_poly.pdbx_seq_one_letter_code
_entity_poly.pdbx_strand_id
1 'polypeptide(L)'
;MTDTPRVLLVHAHPDDETITTGGTIAALVSEGAEVMVLTATRGEGGEVIPADLKQLEGDRAGLARVREQEIAEAMRALGVRMHTFLGGTTRTFEDSGMEWGPDGHARPAASMTDNALCATDVTTVARHIAAVIDALEPHAVITYAANGGYGHPDHVRVHEATTMAFDLAEWRTGRLLYVDTPTEVARRSFDPNQDGFALTGFAAAETIPAKPPVGQIVIDQDVTSVLPAKRAALEAHRTQVSVSGGFFALSNGVGQKIGDHEFFSIGAGTPIPHEILSAGPAPHVLTGLDIAAVEAQQNTAAAAPLRRRREPRKPGIFAYLHAAVLGLLIAFLGTMQHLNVTVINLGETPIILPWGVVLALALAAAGLWHLKTMYRSSAPMLVAAVIIAVLSFAFGQPKWLPGSDMIVTGLLRSVVWLLGPMVLAAVFSFINVRGHDRTR
;
A
#
# COMPACT_ATOMS: atom_id res chain seq x y z
N MET A 1 -13.91 2.99 -33.08
CA MET A 1 -14.55 2.09 -32.10
C MET A 1 -14.26 2.74 -30.77
N THR A 2 -15.28 3.12 -30.01
CA THR A 2 -15.07 3.65 -28.66
C THR A 2 -14.63 2.49 -27.79
N ASP A 3 -13.46 2.57 -27.17
CA ASP A 3 -12.95 1.52 -26.30
C ASP A 3 -13.91 1.31 -25.12
N THR A 4 -14.27 0.05 -24.85
CA THR A 4 -15.19 -0.32 -23.77
C THR A 4 -14.51 -0.05 -22.42
N PRO A 5 -15.13 0.71 -21.49
CA PRO A 5 -14.54 0.91 -20.17
C PRO A 5 -14.34 -0.42 -19.43
N ARG A 6 -13.24 -0.52 -18.70
CA ARG A 6 -12.83 -1.70 -17.93
C ARG A 6 -12.59 -1.24 -16.50
N VAL A 7 -13.26 -1.83 -15.53
CA VAL A 7 -13.20 -1.40 -14.13
C VAL A 7 -12.92 -2.60 -13.24
N LEU A 8 -11.89 -2.46 -12.40
CA LEU A 8 -11.53 -3.44 -11.38
C LEU A 8 -11.99 -2.97 -10.01
N LEU A 9 -12.75 -3.79 -9.30
CA LEU A 9 -13.09 -3.57 -7.90
C LEU A 9 -12.36 -4.59 -7.03
N VAL A 10 -11.60 -4.13 -6.04
CA VAL A 10 -10.77 -4.97 -5.18
C VAL A 10 -11.29 -4.93 -3.75
N HIS A 11 -11.82 -6.05 -3.28
CA HIS A 11 -12.44 -6.23 -1.97
C HIS A 11 -11.76 -7.33 -1.16
N ALA A 12 -11.98 -7.32 0.16
CA ALA A 12 -11.37 -8.24 1.11
C ALA A 12 -12.19 -9.53 1.24
N HIS A 13 -13.50 -9.42 1.43
CA HIS A 13 -14.36 -10.56 1.75
C HIS A 13 -15.61 -10.65 0.83
N PRO A 14 -16.24 -11.83 0.77
CA PRO A 14 -17.51 -12.02 0.06
C PRO A 14 -18.71 -11.32 0.72
N ASP A 15 -19.13 -10.16 0.22
CA ASP A 15 -20.25 -9.28 0.67
C ASP A 15 -19.86 -7.80 0.52
N ASP A 16 -18.60 -7.49 0.77
CA ASP A 16 -18.01 -6.15 0.68
C ASP A 16 -18.32 -5.48 -0.66
N GLU A 17 -18.22 -6.21 -1.76
CA GLU A 17 -18.44 -5.69 -3.11
C GLU A 17 -19.88 -5.19 -3.27
N THR A 18 -20.82 -5.86 -2.61
CA THR A 18 -22.24 -5.55 -2.65
C THR A 18 -22.58 -4.43 -1.66
N ILE A 19 -22.07 -4.51 -0.43
CA ILE A 19 -22.32 -3.54 0.64
C ILE A 19 -21.79 -2.16 0.23
N THR A 20 -20.55 -2.12 -0.25
CA THR A 20 -19.81 -0.87 -0.46
C THR A 20 -19.95 -0.31 -1.88
N THR A 21 -20.08 -1.18 -2.89
CA THR A 21 -20.03 -0.78 -4.31
C THR A 21 -21.09 -1.45 -5.19
N GLY A 22 -22.06 -2.16 -4.62
CA GLY A 22 -22.99 -2.99 -5.40
C GLY A 22 -23.81 -2.17 -6.41
N GLY A 23 -24.13 -0.93 -6.07
CA GLY A 23 -24.82 -0.01 -6.97
C GLY A 23 -23.92 0.43 -8.13
N THR A 24 -22.69 0.84 -7.84
CA THR A 24 -21.70 1.23 -8.86
C THR A 24 -21.38 0.08 -9.80
N ILE A 25 -21.23 -1.15 -9.27
CA ILE A 25 -21.04 -2.36 -10.07
C ILE A 25 -22.22 -2.55 -11.04
N ALA A 26 -23.45 -2.56 -10.53
CA ALA A 26 -24.64 -2.79 -11.35
C ALA A 26 -24.85 -1.68 -12.39
N ALA A 27 -24.59 -0.42 -12.03
CA ALA A 27 -24.64 0.71 -12.95
C ALA A 27 -23.64 0.54 -14.09
N LEU A 28 -22.35 0.32 -13.79
CA LEU A 28 -21.30 0.11 -14.78
C LEU A 28 -21.60 -1.06 -15.73
N VAL A 29 -22.08 -2.18 -15.20
CA VAL A 29 -22.49 -3.34 -16.01
C VAL A 29 -23.65 -2.98 -16.93
N SER A 30 -24.66 -2.27 -16.43
CA SER A 30 -25.82 -1.84 -17.23
C SER A 30 -25.46 -0.85 -18.35
N GLU A 31 -24.40 -0.06 -18.13
CA GLU A 31 -23.83 0.89 -19.09
C GLU A 31 -22.92 0.21 -20.14
N GLY A 32 -22.68 -1.11 -20.00
CA GLY A 32 -21.87 -1.90 -20.92
C GLY A 32 -20.38 -1.92 -20.62
N ALA A 33 -19.94 -1.44 -19.45
CA ALA A 33 -18.56 -1.58 -19.02
C ALA A 33 -18.22 -3.05 -18.69
N GLU A 34 -16.96 -3.41 -18.92
CA GLU A 34 -16.40 -4.67 -18.45
C GLU A 34 -15.96 -4.52 -16.99
N VAL A 35 -16.73 -5.12 -16.09
CA VAL A 35 -16.50 -5.04 -14.65
C VAL A 35 -15.94 -6.36 -14.15
N MET A 36 -14.82 -6.27 -13.44
CA MET A 36 -14.22 -7.39 -12.71
C MET A 36 -14.21 -7.11 -11.21
N VAL A 37 -14.66 -8.09 -10.43
CA VAL A 37 -14.54 -8.09 -8.97
C VAL A 37 -13.43 -9.05 -8.54
N LEU A 38 -12.48 -8.56 -7.76
CA LEU A 38 -11.39 -9.32 -7.17
C LEU A 38 -11.59 -9.38 -5.65
N THR A 39 -11.85 -10.56 -5.11
CA THR A 39 -12.04 -10.76 -3.66
C THR A 39 -10.79 -11.39 -3.05
N ALA A 40 -10.23 -10.80 -2.00
CA ALA A 40 -8.94 -11.23 -1.47
C ALA A 40 -8.99 -12.58 -0.75
N THR A 41 -10.06 -12.82 0.03
CA THR A 41 -10.25 -14.00 0.87
C THR A 41 -11.62 -14.63 0.66
N ARG A 42 -11.91 -15.76 1.31
CA ARG A 42 -13.23 -16.42 1.26
C ARG A 42 -14.12 -16.05 2.44
N GLY A 43 -13.66 -15.13 3.30
CA GLY A 43 -14.43 -14.72 4.48
C GLY A 43 -14.66 -15.85 5.47
N GLU A 44 -13.75 -16.81 5.51
CA GLU A 44 -13.91 -18.01 6.31
C GLU A 44 -13.77 -17.78 7.83
N GLY A 45 -13.38 -16.57 8.25
CA GLY A 45 -13.38 -16.14 9.65
C GLY A 45 -14.68 -15.48 10.10
N GLY A 46 -15.70 -15.39 9.24
CA GLY A 46 -16.96 -14.72 9.52
C GLY A 46 -17.85 -15.43 10.55
N GLU A 47 -18.72 -14.65 11.18
CA GLU A 47 -19.85 -15.17 11.96
C GLU A 47 -20.96 -15.67 11.02
N VAL A 48 -21.92 -16.43 11.56
CA VAL A 48 -23.05 -16.98 10.78
C VAL A 48 -24.39 -16.56 11.38
N ILE A 49 -25.22 -15.89 10.58
CA ILE A 49 -26.55 -15.40 10.99
C ILE A 49 -27.60 -16.52 11.08
N PRO A 50 -27.85 -17.34 10.04
CA PRO A 50 -28.97 -18.28 10.05
C PRO A 50 -28.75 -19.42 11.07
N ALA A 51 -29.77 -19.70 11.89
CA ALA A 51 -29.68 -20.69 12.95
C ALA A 51 -29.44 -22.12 12.42
N ASP A 52 -29.95 -22.44 11.23
CA ASP A 52 -29.77 -23.73 10.53
C ASP A 52 -28.36 -23.92 9.94
N LEU A 53 -27.58 -22.84 9.83
CA LEU A 53 -26.20 -22.86 9.36
C LEU A 53 -25.19 -22.56 10.46
N LYS A 54 -25.62 -22.34 11.70
CA LYS A 54 -24.77 -21.86 12.80
C LYS A 54 -23.58 -22.78 13.10
N GLN A 55 -23.68 -24.07 12.79
CA GLN A 55 -22.58 -25.04 12.87
C GLN A 55 -21.38 -24.70 11.96
N LEU A 56 -21.54 -23.83 10.97
CA LEU A 56 -20.45 -23.36 10.10
C LEU A 56 -19.59 -22.28 10.77
N GLU A 57 -20.07 -21.65 11.85
CA GLU A 57 -19.27 -20.67 12.58
C GLU A 57 -18.07 -21.35 13.24
N GLY A 58 -16.87 -20.87 12.90
CA GLY A 58 -15.60 -21.51 13.28
C GLY A 58 -15.18 -22.70 12.40
N ASP A 59 -16.08 -23.29 11.61
CA ASP A 59 -15.71 -24.21 10.51
C ASP A 59 -15.29 -23.39 9.29
N ARG A 60 -14.05 -22.88 9.32
CA ARG A 60 -13.48 -22.06 8.25
C ARG A 60 -13.66 -22.70 6.87
N ALA A 61 -13.31 -23.98 6.72
CA ALA A 61 -13.42 -24.65 5.43
C ALA A 61 -14.87 -24.82 4.96
N GLY A 62 -15.80 -25.09 5.88
CA GLY A 62 -17.23 -25.15 5.60
C GLY A 62 -17.80 -23.81 5.19
N LEU A 63 -17.54 -22.76 5.96
CA LEU A 63 -18.02 -21.41 5.69
C LEU A 63 -17.48 -20.87 4.37
N ALA A 64 -16.19 -21.09 4.07
CA ALA A 64 -15.58 -20.72 2.80
C ALA A 64 -16.37 -21.26 1.60
N ARG A 65 -16.74 -22.55 1.61
CA ARG A 65 -17.49 -23.18 0.50
C ARG A 65 -18.87 -22.58 0.31
N VAL A 66 -19.54 -22.17 1.39
CA VAL A 66 -20.85 -21.53 1.32
C VAL A 66 -20.70 -20.11 0.78
N ARG A 67 -19.77 -19.32 1.33
CA ARG A 67 -19.52 -17.93 0.90
C ARG A 67 -19.05 -17.83 -0.55
N GLU A 68 -18.36 -18.84 -1.08
CA GLU A 68 -18.05 -18.95 -2.51
C GLU A 68 -19.31 -19.06 -3.39
N GLN A 69 -20.35 -19.75 -2.91
CA GLN A 69 -21.63 -19.86 -3.63
C GLN A 69 -22.43 -18.56 -3.50
N GLU A 70 -22.46 -17.97 -2.30
CA GLU A 70 -23.15 -16.70 -2.03
C GLU A 70 -22.63 -15.57 -2.91
N ILE A 71 -21.31 -15.39 -3.02
CA ILE A 71 -20.76 -14.37 -3.92
C ILE A 71 -21.02 -14.68 -5.38
N ALA A 72 -21.00 -15.95 -5.81
CA ALA A 72 -21.35 -16.30 -7.19
C ALA A 72 -22.82 -15.94 -7.50
N GLU A 73 -23.72 -16.09 -6.53
CA GLU A 73 -25.11 -15.63 -6.62
C GLU A 73 -25.23 -14.10 -6.63
N ALA A 74 -24.48 -13.40 -5.78
CA ALA A 74 -24.41 -11.94 -5.76
C ALA A 74 -23.88 -11.37 -7.08
N MET A 75 -22.81 -11.94 -7.63
CA MET A 75 -22.24 -11.53 -8.92
C MET A 75 -23.25 -11.69 -10.05
N ARG A 76 -24.04 -12.77 -10.04
CA ARG A 76 -25.12 -12.98 -11.00
C ARG A 76 -26.22 -11.92 -10.85
N ALA A 77 -26.59 -11.56 -9.62
CA ALA A 77 -27.59 -10.53 -9.35
C ALA A 77 -27.13 -9.13 -9.80
N LEU A 78 -25.84 -8.82 -9.65
CA LEU A 78 -25.22 -7.57 -10.12
C LEU A 78 -24.89 -7.57 -11.63
N GLY A 79 -24.99 -8.72 -12.31
CA GLY A 79 -24.65 -8.88 -13.72
C GLY A 79 -23.14 -8.99 -14.01
N VAL A 80 -22.32 -9.18 -12.99
CA VAL A 80 -20.86 -9.36 -13.11
C VAL A 80 -20.55 -10.71 -13.73
N ARG A 81 -19.71 -10.69 -14.78
CA ARG A 81 -19.24 -11.90 -15.48
C ARG A 81 -17.82 -12.30 -15.11
N MET A 82 -17.06 -11.40 -14.51
CA MET A 82 -15.65 -11.60 -14.16
C MET A 82 -15.47 -11.47 -12.66
N HIS A 83 -15.33 -12.60 -11.99
CA HIS A 83 -15.01 -12.66 -10.57
C HIS A 83 -13.88 -13.67 -10.34
N THR A 84 -12.95 -13.34 -9.45
CA THR A 84 -11.93 -14.30 -8.99
C THR A 84 -11.50 -13.98 -7.57
N PHE A 85 -11.01 -15.00 -6.88
CA PHE A 85 -10.26 -14.82 -5.65
C PHE A 85 -8.81 -14.44 -5.95
N LEU A 86 -8.23 -13.58 -5.10
CA LEU A 86 -6.83 -13.18 -5.18
C LEU A 86 -5.92 -14.40 -5.02
N GLY A 87 -4.85 -14.44 -5.82
CA GLY A 87 -3.93 -15.58 -5.87
C GLY A 87 -4.46 -16.77 -6.69
N GLY A 88 -5.75 -16.78 -7.06
CA GLY A 88 -6.35 -17.80 -7.93
C GLY A 88 -6.06 -19.21 -7.44
N THR A 89 -5.47 -20.04 -8.30
CA THR A 89 -5.02 -21.40 -7.96
C THR A 89 -3.59 -21.47 -7.43
N THR A 90 -2.87 -20.35 -7.41
CA THR A 90 -1.43 -20.30 -7.07
C THR A 90 -1.18 -20.06 -5.58
N ARG A 91 -2.10 -19.36 -4.91
CA ARG A 91 -1.99 -19.01 -3.51
C ARG A 91 -3.38 -18.72 -2.94
N THR A 92 -3.62 -19.19 -1.74
CA THR A 92 -4.80 -18.82 -0.95
C THR A 92 -4.39 -17.79 0.10
N PHE A 93 -5.10 -16.68 0.15
CA PHE A 93 -5.07 -15.75 1.27
C PHE A 93 -6.28 -16.02 2.15
N GLU A 94 -6.04 -16.08 3.45
CA GLU A 94 -7.07 -16.39 4.44
C GLU A 94 -7.57 -15.12 5.13
N ASP A 95 -8.85 -15.12 5.46
CA ASP A 95 -9.50 -14.08 6.27
C ASP A 95 -8.79 -13.99 7.62
N SER A 96 -8.26 -12.81 7.93
CA SER A 96 -7.48 -12.60 9.15
C SER A 96 -8.33 -12.62 10.41
N GLY A 97 -9.64 -12.43 10.27
CA GLY A 97 -10.53 -12.11 11.38
C GLY A 97 -10.18 -10.76 12.02
N MET A 98 -10.94 -10.40 13.05
CA MET A 98 -10.77 -9.14 13.77
C MET A 98 -11.20 -9.25 15.23
N GLU A 99 -10.83 -8.24 16.00
CA GLU A 99 -11.40 -7.96 17.32
C GLU A 99 -11.87 -6.50 17.38
N TRP A 100 -12.84 -6.21 18.25
CA TRP A 100 -13.23 -4.83 18.53
C TRP A 100 -12.25 -4.19 19.53
N GLY A 101 -11.68 -3.06 19.12
CA GLY A 101 -10.85 -2.21 19.96
C GLY A 101 -11.68 -1.40 20.97
N PRO A 102 -11.04 -0.86 22.02
CA PRO A 102 -11.70 0.00 23.01
C PRO A 102 -12.19 1.34 22.42
N ASP A 103 -11.71 1.71 21.23
CA ASP A 103 -12.13 2.86 20.45
C ASP A 103 -13.37 2.58 19.57
N GLY A 104 -13.95 1.37 19.65
CA GLY A 104 -15.12 0.98 18.86
C GLY A 104 -14.79 0.64 17.41
N HIS A 105 -13.51 0.43 17.09
CA HIS A 105 -13.07 0.09 15.74
C HIS A 105 -12.43 -1.29 15.66
N ALA A 106 -12.53 -1.91 14.49
CA ALA A 106 -11.89 -3.19 14.25
C ALA A 106 -10.36 -3.05 14.31
N ARG A 107 -9.71 -4.07 14.85
CA ARG A 107 -8.25 -4.25 14.89
C ARG A 107 -7.89 -5.69 14.54
N PRO A 108 -6.63 -5.97 14.16
CA PRO A 108 -6.17 -7.35 13.95
C PRO A 108 -6.43 -8.23 15.19
N ALA A 109 -6.88 -9.46 14.96
CA ALA A 109 -7.08 -10.44 16.02
C ALA A 109 -5.76 -10.84 16.69
N ALA A 110 -5.80 -11.21 17.98
CA ALA A 110 -4.60 -11.60 18.71
C ALA A 110 -3.94 -12.88 18.17
N SER A 111 -4.74 -13.75 17.54
CA SER A 111 -4.29 -14.98 16.89
C SER A 111 -4.84 -15.01 15.47
N MET A 112 -3.98 -15.38 14.52
CA MET A 112 -4.29 -15.46 13.09
C MET A 112 -3.69 -16.74 12.50
N THR A 113 -4.20 -17.16 11.34
CA THR A 113 -3.59 -18.27 10.59
C THR A 113 -2.32 -17.79 9.87
N ASP A 114 -1.44 -18.73 9.50
CA ASP A 114 -0.19 -18.41 8.78
C ASP A 114 -0.44 -17.73 7.42
N ASN A 115 -1.62 -17.96 6.83
CA ASN A 115 -2.03 -17.40 5.54
C ASN A 115 -2.89 -16.13 5.68
N ALA A 116 -3.06 -15.61 6.89
CA ALA A 116 -3.87 -14.42 7.14
C ALA A 116 -3.42 -13.25 6.24
N LEU A 117 -4.38 -12.65 5.54
CA LEU A 117 -4.12 -11.63 4.54
C LEU A 117 -3.40 -10.43 5.16
N CYS A 118 -3.88 -9.92 6.31
CA CYS A 118 -3.28 -8.79 7.02
C CYS A 118 -1.92 -9.10 7.67
N ALA A 119 -1.52 -10.37 7.77
CA ALA A 119 -0.18 -10.77 8.21
C ALA A 119 0.81 -10.91 7.04
N THR A 120 0.31 -11.13 5.82
CA THR A 120 1.16 -11.34 4.63
C THR A 120 1.87 -10.06 4.18
N ASP A 121 3.15 -10.11 3.81
CA ASP A 121 3.86 -8.93 3.30
C ASP A 121 3.09 -8.19 2.18
N VAL A 122 2.89 -6.88 2.35
CA VAL A 122 2.09 -6.06 1.44
C VAL A 122 2.57 -6.12 -0.01
N THR A 123 3.89 -6.22 -0.24
CA THR A 123 4.45 -6.30 -1.60
C THR A 123 4.03 -7.61 -2.27
N THR A 124 3.90 -8.68 -1.49
CA THR A 124 3.42 -9.97 -1.99
C THR A 124 1.97 -9.88 -2.43
N VAL A 125 1.09 -9.33 -1.60
CA VAL A 125 -0.32 -9.10 -1.95
C VAL A 125 -0.43 -8.19 -3.17
N ALA A 126 0.33 -7.08 -3.19
CA ALA A 126 0.33 -6.10 -4.27
C ALA A 126 0.76 -6.69 -5.61
N ARG A 127 1.73 -7.63 -5.64
CA ARG A 127 2.13 -8.32 -6.89
C ARG A 127 1.01 -9.17 -7.47
N HIS A 128 0.22 -9.84 -6.63
CA HIS A 128 -0.93 -10.61 -7.12
C HIS A 128 -2.02 -9.69 -7.68
N ILE A 129 -2.27 -8.54 -7.05
CA ILE A 129 -3.22 -7.54 -7.57
C ILE A 129 -2.69 -6.91 -8.87
N ALA A 130 -1.39 -6.59 -8.94
CA ALA A 130 -0.76 -6.03 -10.13
C ALA A 130 -0.88 -6.99 -11.33
N ALA A 131 -0.70 -8.29 -11.12
CA ALA A 131 -0.91 -9.28 -12.17
C ALA A 131 -2.36 -9.31 -12.70
N VAL A 132 -3.35 -9.04 -11.84
CA VAL A 132 -4.75 -8.90 -12.27
C VAL A 132 -4.95 -7.59 -13.05
N ILE A 133 -4.35 -6.49 -12.60
CA ILE A 133 -4.36 -5.20 -13.32
C ILE A 133 -3.74 -5.39 -14.72
N ASP A 134 -2.60 -6.08 -14.82
CA ASP A 134 -1.92 -6.33 -16.10
C ASP A 134 -2.71 -7.25 -17.03
N ALA A 135 -3.49 -8.19 -16.47
CA ALA A 135 -4.30 -9.11 -17.26
C ALA A 135 -5.63 -8.50 -17.73
N LEU A 136 -6.25 -7.64 -16.91
CA LEU A 136 -7.53 -6.99 -17.21
C LEU A 136 -7.36 -5.67 -17.95
N GLU A 137 -6.22 -5.01 -17.77
CA GLU A 137 -5.93 -3.68 -18.31
C GLU A 137 -7.01 -2.63 -17.94
N PRO A 138 -7.37 -2.46 -16.65
CA PRO A 138 -8.50 -1.63 -16.27
C PRO A 138 -8.22 -0.14 -16.48
N HIS A 139 -9.25 0.59 -16.88
CA HIS A 139 -9.23 2.05 -16.96
C HIS A 139 -9.35 2.70 -15.59
N ALA A 140 -10.11 2.08 -14.68
CA ALA A 140 -10.25 2.50 -13.29
C ALA A 140 -10.15 1.32 -12.33
N VAL A 141 -9.55 1.57 -11.16
CA VAL A 141 -9.52 0.63 -10.03
C VAL A 141 -10.22 1.27 -8.83
N ILE A 142 -11.07 0.51 -8.14
CA ILE A 142 -11.80 0.94 -6.95
C ILE A 142 -11.44 0.01 -5.78
N THR A 143 -11.14 0.57 -4.61
CA THR A 143 -10.87 -0.19 -3.39
C THR A 143 -11.19 0.63 -2.14
N TYR A 144 -10.82 0.18 -0.95
CA TYR A 144 -11.05 0.90 0.31
C TYR A 144 -10.20 2.16 0.45
N ALA A 145 -10.66 3.13 1.23
CA ALA A 145 -9.82 4.18 1.78
C ALA A 145 -8.83 3.64 2.82
N ALA A 146 -7.82 4.45 3.20
CA ALA A 146 -6.72 4.02 4.06
C ALA A 146 -7.13 3.55 5.46
N ASN A 147 -8.33 3.94 5.91
CA ASN A 147 -8.91 3.54 7.19
C ASN A 147 -9.63 2.18 7.14
N GLY A 148 -9.77 1.56 5.96
CA GLY A 148 -10.52 0.31 5.76
C GLY A 148 -12.04 0.43 6.00
N GLY A 149 -12.61 1.64 5.93
CA GLY A 149 -14.01 1.92 6.25
C GLY A 149 -14.27 1.93 7.75
N TYR A 150 -14.42 0.76 8.37
CA TYR A 150 -14.61 0.61 9.82
C TYR A 150 -13.36 0.15 10.58
N GLY A 151 -12.25 -0.04 9.87
CA GLY A 151 -10.96 -0.43 10.45
C GLY A 151 -10.58 -1.89 10.27
N HIS A 152 -11.35 -2.68 9.51
CA HIS A 152 -11.03 -4.10 9.36
C HIS A 152 -9.59 -4.29 8.84
N PRO A 153 -8.77 -5.14 9.48
CA PRO A 153 -7.37 -5.30 9.13
C PRO A 153 -7.14 -5.75 7.69
N ASP A 154 -8.02 -6.61 7.16
CA ASP A 154 -7.95 -7.02 5.76
C ASP A 154 -8.33 -5.92 4.78
N HIS A 155 -9.29 -5.04 5.12
CA HIS A 155 -9.64 -3.89 4.27
C HIS A 155 -8.46 -2.94 4.16
N VAL A 156 -7.78 -2.69 5.29
CA VAL A 156 -6.56 -1.89 5.34
C VAL A 156 -5.46 -2.54 4.48
N ARG A 157 -5.25 -3.86 4.60
CA ARG A 157 -4.26 -4.54 3.76
C ARG A 157 -4.60 -4.50 2.26
N VAL A 158 -5.87 -4.67 1.90
CA VAL A 158 -6.32 -4.56 0.51
C VAL A 158 -6.11 -3.14 -0.02
N HIS A 159 -6.38 -2.10 0.78
CA HIS A 159 -6.05 -0.72 0.42
C HIS A 159 -4.55 -0.54 0.15
N GLU A 160 -3.70 -0.94 1.11
CA GLU A 160 -2.25 -0.79 1.00
C GLU A 160 -1.71 -1.51 -0.25
N ALA A 161 -2.16 -2.76 -0.44
CA ALA A 161 -1.72 -3.61 -1.53
C ALA A 161 -2.22 -3.13 -2.89
N THR A 162 -3.47 -2.67 -2.99
CA THR A 162 -4.03 -2.14 -4.24
C THR A 162 -3.38 -0.83 -4.64
N THR A 163 -3.16 0.08 -3.67
CA THR A 163 -2.44 1.33 -3.90
C THR A 163 -1.02 1.07 -4.40
N MET A 164 -0.33 0.10 -3.80
CA MET A 164 0.99 -0.31 -4.27
C MET A 164 0.93 -1.00 -5.64
N ALA A 165 -0.08 -1.84 -5.89
CA ALA A 165 -0.27 -2.55 -7.15
C ALA A 165 -0.50 -1.59 -8.32
N PHE A 166 -1.23 -0.50 -8.09
CA PHE A 166 -1.45 0.57 -9.08
C PHE A 166 -0.13 1.16 -9.61
N ASP A 167 0.89 1.27 -8.75
CA ASP A 167 2.23 1.72 -9.15
C ASP A 167 3.14 0.59 -9.67
N LEU A 168 2.88 -0.66 -9.26
CA LEU A 168 3.69 -1.83 -9.61
C LEU A 168 3.34 -2.44 -10.97
N ALA A 169 2.08 -2.36 -11.38
CA ALA A 169 1.58 -2.89 -12.65
C ALA A 169 2.31 -2.29 -13.85
N GLU A 170 2.44 -3.09 -14.92
CA GLU A 170 2.92 -2.62 -16.21
C GLU A 170 1.84 -1.81 -16.92
N TRP A 171 0.59 -2.28 -16.84
CA TRP A 171 -0.57 -1.52 -17.25
C TRP A 171 -0.75 -0.27 -16.37
N ARG A 172 -0.96 0.86 -17.04
CA ARG A 172 -1.13 2.18 -16.43
C ARG A 172 -2.61 2.50 -16.37
N THR A 173 -3.24 2.04 -15.30
CA THR A 173 -4.61 2.38 -14.97
C THR A 173 -4.78 3.90 -14.93
N GLY A 174 -5.86 4.39 -15.54
CA GLY A 174 -6.12 5.83 -15.64
C GLY A 174 -6.50 6.47 -14.30
N ARG A 175 -7.20 5.76 -13.41
CA ARG A 175 -7.64 6.30 -12.12
C ARG A 175 -7.74 5.23 -11.02
N LEU A 176 -7.31 5.59 -9.81
CA LEU A 176 -7.57 4.84 -8.57
C LEU A 176 -8.54 5.64 -7.70
N LEU A 177 -9.63 5.01 -7.29
CA LEU A 177 -10.65 5.56 -6.40
C LEU A 177 -10.72 4.77 -5.11
N TYR A 178 -11.05 5.47 -4.03
CA TYR A 178 -11.30 4.86 -2.74
C TYR A 178 -12.77 5.04 -2.36
N VAL A 179 -13.42 3.96 -1.93
CA VAL A 179 -14.74 4.05 -1.29
C VAL A 179 -14.57 4.81 0.01
N ASP A 180 -15.28 5.92 0.12
CA ASP A 180 -15.11 6.87 1.23
C ASP A 180 -16.44 7.57 1.51
N THR A 181 -17.07 7.24 2.63
CA THR A 181 -18.44 7.69 2.94
C THR A 181 -18.43 8.92 3.84
N PRO A 182 -19.12 10.02 3.48
CA PRO A 182 -19.26 11.16 4.37
C PRO A 182 -19.86 10.78 5.74
N THR A 183 -19.33 11.35 6.82
CA THR A 183 -19.79 11.06 8.19
C THR A 183 -21.30 11.21 8.38
N GLU A 184 -21.90 12.26 7.79
CA GLU A 184 -23.34 12.49 7.92
C GLU A 184 -24.17 11.48 7.14
N VAL A 185 -23.66 10.98 6.00
CA VAL A 185 -24.30 9.90 5.25
C VAL A 185 -24.28 8.61 6.05
N ALA A 186 -23.12 8.26 6.64
CA ALA A 186 -23.00 7.10 7.51
C ALA A 186 -23.94 7.20 8.73
N ARG A 187 -24.02 8.36 9.40
CA ARG A 187 -24.97 8.56 10.50
C ARG A 187 -26.42 8.37 10.05
N ARG A 188 -26.79 8.98 8.92
CA ARG A 188 -28.14 8.85 8.37
C ARG A 188 -28.47 7.41 8.01
N SER A 189 -27.52 6.61 7.52
CA SER A 189 -27.82 5.20 7.17
C SER A 189 -28.20 4.35 8.39
N PHE A 190 -27.81 4.72 9.60
CA PHE A 190 -28.15 4.03 10.84
C PHE A 190 -29.26 4.72 11.66
N ASP A 191 -29.90 5.77 11.13
CA ASP A 191 -30.98 6.47 11.84
C ASP A 191 -32.23 5.57 11.94
N PRO A 192 -32.64 5.17 13.17
CA PRO A 192 -33.79 4.29 13.37
C PRO A 192 -35.14 4.98 13.16
N ASN A 193 -35.17 6.30 12.98
CA ASN A 193 -36.40 7.06 12.73
C ASN A 193 -36.81 7.08 11.25
N GLN A 194 -36.02 6.48 10.37
CA GLN A 194 -36.35 6.38 8.96
C GLN A 194 -37.58 5.51 8.73
N ASP A 195 -38.40 5.89 7.74
CA ASP A 195 -39.60 5.17 7.37
C ASP A 195 -39.33 3.69 7.09
N GLY A 196 -40.11 2.82 7.73
CA GLY A 196 -40.01 1.37 7.61
C GLY A 196 -39.02 0.70 8.56
N PHE A 197 -38.13 1.43 9.24
CA PHE A 197 -37.13 0.83 10.15
C PHE A 197 -37.81 0.02 11.27
N ALA A 198 -38.84 0.58 11.90
CA ALA A 198 -39.58 -0.09 12.99
C ALA A 198 -40.23 -1.42 12.58
N LEU A 199 -40.45 -1.66 11.28
CA LEU A 199 -41.02 -2.91 10.75
C LEU A 199 -39.97 -4.00 10.53
N THR A 200 -38.68 -3.67 10.61
CA THR A 200 -37.58 -4.59 10.31
C THR A 200 -37.28 -5.56 11.44
N GLY A 201 -37.50 -5.13 12.69
CA GLY A 201 -37.07 -5.85 13.89
C GLY A 201 -35.57 -5.74 14.21
N PHE A 202 -34.80 -4.95 13.44
CA PHE A 202 -33.38 -4.72 13.72
C PHE A 202 -33.15 -3.78 14.90
N ALA A 203 -32.01 -3.93 15.55
CA ALA A 203 -31.59 -3.03 16.63
C ALA A 203 -31.10 -1.68 16.08
N ALA A 204 -31.33 -0.62 16.85
CA ALA A 204 -30.73 0.68 16.57
C ALA A 204 -29.24 0.67 16.94
N ALA A 205 -28.43 1.41 16.18
CA ALA A 205 -27.00 1.55 16.47
C ALA A 205 -26.78 2.39 17.74
N GLU A 206 -26.07 1.86 18.74
CA GLU A 206 -25.61 2.65 19.89
C GLU A 206 -24.42 3.54 19.51
N THR A 207 -23.55 3.02 18.63
CA THR A 207 -22.42 3.73 18.05
C THR A 207 -22.38 3.44 16.55
N ILE A 208 -21.98 4.42 15.75
CA ILE A 208 -21.88 4.25 14.30
C ILE A 208 -20.57 3.50 13.98
N PRO A 209 -20.64 2.27 13.43
CA PRO A 209 -19.45 1.45 13.17
C PRO A 209 -18.76 1.87 11.87
N ALA A 210 -18.40 3.14 11.76
CA ALA A 210 -17.71 3.71 10.59
C ALA A 210 -16.67 4.74 11.02
N LYS A 211 -15.54 4.80 10.30
CA LYS A 211 -14.55 5.86 10.49
C LYS A 211 -14.89 7.06 9.58
N PRO A 212 -14.51 8.29 9.98
CA PRO A 212 -14.65 9.46 9.12
C PRO A 212 -13.88 9.29 7.81
N PRO A 213 -14.30 9.99 6.74
CA PRO A 213 -13.64 9.87 5.46
C PRO A 213 -12.19 10.36 5.51
N VAL A 214 -11.32 9.72 4.73
CA VAL A 214 -9.88 10.03 4.72
C VAL A 214 -9.56 11.11 3.69
N GLY A 215 -10.24 11.06 2.55
CA GLY A 215 -10.05 12.01 1.44
C GLY A 215 -11.21 12.99 1.30
N GLN A 216 -11.00 14.00 0.46
CA GLN A 216 -12.11 14.81 -0.03
C GLN A 216 -12.99 13.93 -0.91
N ILE A 217 -14.30 13.97 -0.66
CA ILE A 217 -15.28 13.28 -1.50
C ILE A 217 -15.38 14.01 -2.84
N VAL A 218 -15.06 13.29 -3.91
CA VAL A 218 -15.03 13.82 -5.28
C VAL A 218 -16.10 13.21 -6.17
N ILE A 219 -16.67 12.07 -5.79
CA ILE A 219 -17.78 11.42 -6.49
C ILE A 219 -18.90 11.14 -5.49
N ASP A 220 -20.11 11.47 -5.91
CA ASP A 220 -21.38 11.11 -5.29
C ASP A 220 -22.24 10.47 -6.39
N GLN A 221 -22.23 9.14 -6.45
CA GLN A 221 -22.89 8.39 -7.51
C GLN A 221 -24.26 7.90 -7.05
N ASP A 222 -25.31 8.42 -7.69
CA ASP A 222 -26.69 7.93 -7.51
C ASP A 222 -26.81 6.53 -8.15
N VAL A 223 -27.23 5.56 -7.34
CA VAL A 223 -27.43 4.16 -7.70
C VAL A 223 -28.89 3.72 -7.50
N THR A 224 -29.82 4.67 -7.35
CA THR A 224 -31.25 4.42 -7.12
C THR A 224 -31.86 3.49 -8.17
N SER A 225 -31.52 3.69 -9.44
CA SER A 225 -32.05 2.93 -10.57
C SER A 225 -31.68 1.44 -10.54
N VAL A 226 -30.58 1.09 -9.86
CA VAL A 226 -30.03 -0.27 -9.78
C VAL A 226 -30.16 -0.88 -8.37
N LEU A 227 -30.86 -0.21 -7.45
CA LEU A 227 -31.15 -0.75 -6.11
C LEU A 227 -31.76 -2.16 -6.10
N PRO A 228 -32.64 -2.56 -7.04
CA PRO A 228 -33.15 -3.93 -7.07
C PRO A 228 -32.03 -4.99 -7.24
N ALA A 229 -31.02 -4.70 -8.07
CA ALA A 229 -29.88 -5.59 -8.27
C ALA A 229 -28.99 -5.64 -7.01
N LYS A 230 -28.68 -4.48 -6.42
CA LYS A 230 -27.94 -4.39 -5.16
C LYS A 230 -28.64 -5.14 -4.03
N ARG A 231 -29.96 -5.00 -3.91
CA ARG A 231 -30.77 -5.72 -2.93
C ARG A 231 -30.70 -7.23 -3.14
N ALA A 232 -30.90 -7.72 -4.36
CA ALA A 232 -30.85 -9.14 -4.65
C ALA A 232 -29.46 -9.74 -4.37
N ALA A 233 -28.40 -8.97 -4.59
CA ALA A 233 -27.04 -9.35 -4.23
C ALA A 233 -26.81 -9.39 -2.71
N LEU A 234 -27.39 -8.46 -1.94
CA LEU A 234 -27.36 -8.51 -0.48
C LEU A 234 -28.08 -9.75 0.06
N GLU A 235 -29.23 -10.09 -0.53
CA GLU A 235 -30.01 -11.29 -0.16
C GLU A 235 -29.27 -12.61 -0.47
N ALA A 236 -28.33 -12.61 -1.42
CA ALA A 236 -27.51 -13.78 -1.73
C ALA A 236 -26.51 -14.12 -0.62
N HIS A 237 -26.01 -13.12 0.10
CA HIS A 237 -25.04 -13.27 1.21
C HIS A 237 -25.72 -13.67 2.53
N ARG A 238 -26.56 -14.71 2.51
CA ARG A 238 -27.44 -15.08 3.63
C ARG A 238 -26.71 -15.39 4.95
N THR A 239 -25.47 -15.87 4.89
CA THR A 239 -24.69 -16.14 6.11
C THR A 239 -24.24 -14.86 6.81
N GLN A 240 -24.09 -13.76 6.07
CA GLN A 240 -23.52 -12.49 6.53
C GLN A 240 -24.53 -11.34 6.59
N VAL A 241 -25.61 -11.40 5.82
CA VAL A 241 -26.54 -10.29 5.62
C VAL A 241 -28.00 -10.76 5.78
N SER A 242 -28.74 -10.06 6.63
CA SER A 242 -30.21 -10.15 6.72
C SER A 242 -30.85 -8.92 6.10
N VAL A 243 -31.73 -9.09 5.13
CA VAL A 243 -32.41 -7.98 4.43
C VAL A 243 -33.89 -7.90 4.86
N SER A 244 -34.37 -6.71 5.23
CA SER A 244 -35.77 -6.46 5.58
C SER A 244 -36.19 -5.04 5.20
N GLY A 245 -37.27 -4.91 4.42
CA GLY A 245 -37.69 -3.61 3.88
C GLY A 245 -36.55 -2.91 3.13
N GLY A 246 -36.37 -1.60 3.32
CA GLY A 246 -35.24 -0.86 2.73
C GLY A 246 -33.92 -0.96 3.51
N PHE A 247 -33.77 -1.96 4.38
CA PHE A 247 -32.66 -2.07 5.34
C PHE A 247 -32.02 -3.46 5.29
N PHE A 248 -30.82 -3.56 5.83
CA PHE A 248 -30.14 -4.80 6.11
C PHE A 248 -29.44 -4.73 7.47
N ALA A 249 -29.07 -5.88 8.01
CA ALA A 249 -28.24 -6.00 9.21
C ALA A 249 -27.20 -7.11 9.00
N LEU A 250 -26.06 -6.97 9.69
CA LEU A 250 -25.03 -8.00 9.77
C LEU A 250 -25.28 -8.87 11.01
N SER A 251 -24.29 -9.68 11.42
CA SER A 251 -24.40 -10.56 12.59
C SER A 251 -24.65 -9.83 13.92
N ASN A 252 -24.29 -8.55 13.99
CA ASN A 252 -24.59 -7.69 15.15
C ASN A 252 -26.08 -7.32 15.29
N GLY A 253 -26.92 -7.62 14.29
CA GLY A 253 -28.35 -7.32 14.29
C GLY A 253 -28.69 -5.82 14.21
N VAL A 254 -27.70 -4.96 13.96
CA VAL A 254 -27.88 -3.50 13.85
C VAL A 254 -28.35 -3.14 12.45
N GLY A 255 -29.49 -2.47 12.36
CA GLY A 255 -30.10 -2.13 11.09
C GLY A 255 -29.43 -0.93 10.41
N GLN A 256 -29.14 -1.08 9.12
CA GLN A 256 -28.59 -0.05 8.25
C GLN A 256 -29.43 0.06 6.96
N LYS A 257 -29.66 1.27 6.48
CA LYS A 257 -30.34 1.55 5.21
C LYS A 257 -29.52 1.00 4.04
N ILE A 258 -30.18 0.36 3.09
CA ILE A 258 -29.59 0.06 1.77
C ILE A 258 -29.40 1.39 1.04
N GLY A 259 -28.14 1.83 0.91
CA GLY A 259 -27.79 3.13 0.34
C GLY A 259 -28.09 3.22 -1.15
N ASP A 260 -28.69 4.34 -1.53
CA ASP A 260 -29.03 4.79 -2.88
C ASP A 260 -27.96 5.68 -3.52
N HIS A 261 -26.93 6.05 -2.75
CA HIS A 261 -25.75 6.77 -3.21
C HIS A 261 -24.46 6.08 -2.73
N GLU A 262 -23.42 6.10 -3.56
CA GLU A 262 -22.09 5.57 -3.27
C GLU A 262 -21.03 6.65 -3.50
N PHE A 263 -20.10 6.77 -2.56
CA PHE A 263 -19.21 7.93 -2.43
C PHE A 263 -17.75 7.53 -2.56
N PHE A 264 -16.97 8.35 -3.26
CA PHE A 264 -15.56 8.06 -3.51
C PHE A 264 -14.67 9.28 -3.34
N SER A 265 -13.48 9.03 -2.77
CA SER A 265 -12.35 9.95 -2.82
C SER A 265 -11.34 9.49 -3.87
N ILE A 266 -10.47 10.41 -4.32
CA ILE A 266 -9.43 10.08 -5.30
C ILE A 266 -8.17 9.55 -4.62
N GLY A 267 -7.67 8.42 -5.10
CA GLY A 267 -6.41 7.86 -4.65
C GLY A 267 -5.22 8.31 -5.49
N ALA A 268 -5.28 8.06 -6.79
CA ALA A 268 -4.21 8.37 -7.74
C ALA A 268 -4.72 8.45 -9.19
N GLY A 269 -3.86 8.87 -10.11
CA GLY A 269 -4.15 8.95 -11.53
C GLY A 269 -4.85 10.25 -11.95
N THR A 270 -5.62 10.16 -13.03
CA THR A 270 -6.29 11.31 -13.67
C THR A 270 -7.31 11.94 -12.71
N PRO A 271 -7.14 13.23 -12.34
CA PRO A 271 -8.08 13.93 -11.48
C PRO A 271 -9.44 14.11 -12.15
N ILE A 272 -10.45 14.43 -11.35
CA ILE A 272 -11.73 14.91 -11.89
C ILE A 272 -11.54 16.39 -12.29
N PRO A 273 -11.99 16.83 -13.48
CA PRO A 273 -11.88 18.21 -13.91
C PRO A 273 -12.43 19.19 -12.88
N HIS A 274 -11.69 20.28 -12.63
CA HIS A 274 -12.04 21.26 -11.60
C HIS A 274 -13.38 21.94 -11.91
N GLU A 275 -13.72 22.13 -13.18
CA GLU A 275 -14.99 22.71 -13.62
C GLU A 275 -16.18 21.87 -13.14
N ILE A 276 -16.04 20.54 -13.13
CA ILE A 276 -17.07 19.62 -12.62
C ILE A 276 -17.12 19.72 -11.09
N LEU A 277 -15.96 19.62 -10.42
CA LEU A 277 -15.89 19.68 -8.95
C LEU A 277 -16.36 21.01 -8.36
N SER A 278 -16.30 22.10 -9.13
CA SER A 278 -16.79 23.41 -8.71
C SER A 278 -18.31 23.47 -8.54
N ALA A 279 -19.05 22.56 -9.18
CA ALA A 279 -20.50 22.42 -9.05
C ALA A 279 -20.92 21.39 -7.98
N GLY A 280 -19.98 20.63 -7.43
CA GLY A 280 -20.21 19.54 -6.48
C GLY A 280 -19.44 18.26 -6.85
N PRO A 281 -19.59 17.17 -6.09
CA PRO A 281 -19.02 15.88 -6.45
C PRO A 281 -19.50 15.41 -7.84
N ALA A 282 -18.64 14.73 -8.58
CA ALA A 282 -18.98 14.16 -9.87
C ALA A 282 -20.04 13.04 -9.73
N PRO A 283 -20.94 12.88 -10.70
CA PRO A 283 -22.05 11.93 -10.60
C PRO A 283 -21.67 10.48 -10.93
N HIS A 284 -20.47 10.24 -11.47
CA HIS A 284 -20.08 8.92 -11.96
C HIS A 284 -18.58 8.66 -11.81
N VAL A 285 -18.19 7.43 -11.46
CA VAL A 285 -16.78 7.04 -11.24
C VAL A 285 -15.86 7.25 -12.45
N LEU A 286 -16.40 7.19 -13.67
CA LEU A 286 -15.65 7.42 -14.92
C LEU A 286 -15.68 8.89 -15.39
N THR A 287 -16.30 9.80 -14.65
CA THR A 287 -16.43 11.21 -15.05
C THR A 287 -15.06 11.83 -15.33
N GLY A 288 -14.90 12.41 -16.53
CA GLY A 288 -13.67 13.08 -16.95
C GLY A 288 -12.47 12.16 -17.19
N LEU A 289 -12.68 10.83 -17.25
CA LEU A 289 -11.62 9.90 -17.62
C LEU A 289 -11.62 9.67 -19.14
N ASP A 290 -10.52 10.04 -19.81
CA ASP A 290 -10.34 9.78 -21.24
C ASP A 290 -9.85 8.35 -21.46
N ILE A 291 -10.80 7.46 -21.76
CA ILE A 291 -10.56 6.03 -22.00
C ILE A 291 -9.58 5.81 -23.15
N ALA A 292 -9.77 6.51 -24.28
CA ALA A 292 -8.91 6.37 -25.45
C ALA A 292 -7.47 6.85 -25.18
N ALA A 293 -7.29 7.88 -24.34
CA ALA A 293 -5.97 8.31 -23.94
C ALA A 293 -5.24 7.29 -23.06
N VAL A 294 -5.95 6.60 -22.15
CA VAL A 294 -5.37 5.52 -21.34
C VAL A 294 -4.89 4.38 -22.24
N GLU A 295 -5.68 3.97 -23.22
CA GLU A 295 -5.32 2.96 -24.23
C GLU A 295 -4.10 3.39 -25.07
N ALA A 296 -4.07 4.65 -25.51
CA ALA A 296 -2.97 5.18 -26.32
C ALA A 296 -1.63 5.29 -25.56
N GLN A 297 -1.67 5.49 -24.24
CA GLN A 297 -0.46 5.52 -23.40
C GLN A 297 0.29 4.19 -23.43
N GLN A 298 -0.39 3.08 -23.74
CA GLN A 298 0.20 1.76 -23.81
C GLN A 298 0.79 1.47 -25.18
N ASN A 299 0.09 1.85 -26.24
CA ASN A 299 0.61 1.74 -27.60
C ASN A 299 1.91 2.53 -27.80
N THR A 300 2.07 3.66 -27.08
CA THR A 300 3.31 4.44 -27.07
C THR A 300 4.38 3.86 -26.14
N ALA A 301 4.00 3.21 -25.04
CA ALA A 301 4.93 2.50 -24.14
C ALA A 301 5.43 1.17 -24.73
N ALA A 302 4.64 0.47 -25.55
CA ALA A 302 5.03 -0.77 -26.23
C ALA A 302 6.07 -0.53 -27.35
N ALA A 303 6.14 0.69 -27.91
CA ALA A 303 7.07 1.06 -28.97
C ALA A 303 8.49 1.43 -28.49
N ALA A 304 8.72 1.53 -27.18
CA ALA A 304 10.04 1.80 -26.61
C ALA A 304 10.22 1.02 -25.31
N PRO A 305 11.31 0.24 -25.11
CA PRO A 305 11.55 -0.44 -23.85
C PRO A 305 12.00 0.61 -22.82
N LEU A 306 11.05 1.39 -22.32
CA LEU A 306 11.25 2.24 -21.17
C LEU A 306 11.23 1.35 -19.94
N ARG A 307 12.38 0.75 -19.65
CA ARG A 307 12.76 0.44 -18.27
C ARG A 307 12.63 1.75 -17.49
N ARG A 308 11.46 1.97 -16.90
CA ARG A 308 11.17 3.16 -16.13
C ARG A 308 12.19 3.22 -15.00
N ARG A 309 13.03 4.25 -15.06
CA ARG A 309 13.86 4.66 -13.93
C ARG A 309 12.87 5.05 -12.84
N ARG A 310 12.67 4.19 -11.83
CA ARG A 310 12.02 4.59 -10.57
C ARG A 310 12.71 5.87 -10.12
N GLU A 311 11.96 6.97 -10.01
CA GLU A 311 12.52 8.12 -9.31
C GLU A 311 12.85 7.67 -7.89
N PRO A 312 14.11 7.83 -7.44
CA PRO A 312 14.48 7.39 -6.11
C PRO A 312 13.67 8.20 -5.10
N ARG A 313 12.83 7.51 -4.31
CA ARG A 313 12.18 8.08 -3.12
C ARG A 313 13.22 8.88 -2.34
N LYS A 314 12.97 10.16 -2.11
CA LYS A 314 13.87 11.02 -1.34
C LYS A 314 14.07 10.38 0.06
N PRO A 315 15.32 10.21 0.53
CA PRO A 315 15.55 9.63 1.86
C PRO A 315 14.84 10.43 2.94
N GLY A 316 14.14 9.75 3.85
CA GLY A 316 13.50 10.39 5.01
C GLY A 316 14.53 10.89 6.03
N ILE A 317 14.07 11.68 7.00
CA ILE A 317 14.94 12.33 8.01
C ILE A 317 15.84 11.34 8.78
N PHE A 318 15.33 10.14 9.06
CA PHE A 318 16.09 9.08 9.72
C PHE A 318 17.33 8.63 8.94
N ALA A 319 17.30 8.68 7.60
CA ALA A 319 18.45 8.32 6.78
C ALA A 319 19.62 9.29 7.00
N TYR A 320 19.32 10.58 7.13
CA TYR A 320 20.32 11.61 7.40
C TYR A 320 20.83 11.55 8.83
N LEU A 321 19.97 11.25 9.80
CA LEU A 321 20.40 11.04 11.19
C LEU A 321 21.34 9.84 11.32
N HIS A 322 21.00 8.70 10.70
CA HIS A 322 21.86 7.52 10.67
C HIS A 322 23.18 7.81 9.96
N ALA A 323 23.15 8.49 8.81
CA ALA A 323 24.36 8.91 8.10
C ALA A 323 25.25 9.81 8.96
N ALA A 324 24.68 10.73 9.72
CA ALA A 324 25.43 11.62 10.60
C ALA A 324 26.13 10.86 11.72
N VAL A 325 25.41 9.97 12.42
CA VAL A 325 25.97 9.13 13.49
C VAL A 325 27.07 8.22 12.97
N LEU A 326 26.83 7.56 11.83
CA LEU A 326 27.81 6.65 11.24
C LEU A 326 29.04 7.42 10.72
N GLY A 327 28.84 8.60 10.11
CA GLY A 327 29.92 9.48 9.67
C GLY A 327 30.79 9.94 10.84
N LEU A 328 30.19 10.35 11.97
CA LEU A 328 30.91 10.73 13.19
C LEU A 328 31.78 9.58 13.73
N LEU A 329 31.20 8.38 13.80
CA LEU A 329 31.90 7.19 14.30
C LEU A 329 33.10 6.82 13.42
N ILE A 330 32.91 6.80 12.10
CA ILE A 330 33.96 6.50 11.13
C ILE A 330 35.05 7.56 11.17
N ALA A 331 34.68 8.84 11.27
CA ALA A 331 35.63 9.94 11.36
C ALA A 331 36.55 9.78 12.58
N PHE A 332 35.96 9.50 13.75
CA PHE A 332 36.69 9.31 14.99
C PHE A 332 37.63 8.10 14.91
N LEU A 333 37.09 6.91 14.58
CA LEU A 333 37.88 5.68 14.54
C LEU A 333 38.96 5.71 13.47
N GLY A 334 38.65 6.18 12.26
CA GLY A 334 39.64 6.27 11.19
C GLY A 334 40.75 7.27 11.50
N THR A 335 40.42 8.39 12.14
CA THR A 335 41.43 9.37 12.59
C THR A 335 42.35 8.76 13.64
N MET A 336 41.85 7.96 14.58
CA MET A 336 42.68 7.26 15.56
C MET A 336 43.59 6.17 14.95
N GLN A 337 43.21 5.61 13.81
CA GLN A 337 43.93 4.48 13.21
C GLN A 337 44.88 4.86 12.09
N HIS A 338 44.64 5.95 11.34
CA HIS A 338 45.29 6.17 10.04
C HIS A 338 46.83 6.36 10.09
N LEU A 339 47.39 6.74 11.24
CA LEU A 339 48.84 6.87 11.42
C LEU A 339 49.53 5.56 11.80
N ASN A 340 48.79 4.51 12.14
CA ASN A 340 49.38 3.24 12.56
C ASN A 340 50.14 2.57 11.40
N VAL A 341 51.39 2.19 11.71
CA VAL A 341 52.29 1.51 10.77
C VAL A 341 52.99 0.35 11.48
N THR A 342 53.37 -0.65 10.70
CA THR A 342 54.31 -1.70 11.14
C THR A 342 55.56 -1.58 10.31
N VAL A 343 56.73 -1.59 10.94
CA VAL A 343 58.01 -1.59 10.23
C VAL A 343 58.55 -3.02 10.20
N ILE A 344 58.77 -3.54 9.00
CA ILE A 344 59.39 -4.85 8.79
C ILE A 344 60.76 -4.60 8.16
N ASN A 345 61.83 -5.10 8.79
CA ASN A 345 63.17 -5.01 8.23
C ASN A 345 63.43 -6.22 7.33
N LEU A 346 63.60 -5.98 6.03
CA LEU A 346 64.08 -7.00 5.08
C LEU A 346 65.57 -6.74 4.83
N GLY A 347 66.43 -7.46 5.55
CA GLY A 347 67.85 -7.15 5.62
C GLY A 347 68.08 -5.77 6.26
N GLU A 348 68.84 -4.90 5.60
CA GLU A 348 69.11 -3.53 6.06
C GLU A 348 68.06 -2.51 5.61
N THR A 349 67.06 -2.91 4.81
CA THR A 349 66.04 -1.99 4.29
C THR A 349 64.76 -2.04 5.14
N PRO A 350 64.39 -0.98 5.86
CA PRO A 350 63.13 -0.92 6.57
C PRO A 350 61.97 -0.69 5.60
N ILE A 351 60.97 -1.58 5.63
CA ILE A 351 59.72 -1.43 4.89
C ILE A 351 58.63 -0.99 5.87
N ILE A 352 58.02 0.16 5.60
CA ILE A 352 56.92 0.70 6.38
C ILE A 352 55.60 0.22 5.77
N LEU A 353 54.84 -0.57 6.51
CA LEU A 353 53.50 -1.02 6.14
C LEU A 353 52.46 -0.13 6.82
N PRO A 354 51.77 0.75 6.07
CA PRO A 354 50.83 1.70 6.64
C PRO A 354 49.43 1.08 6.77
N TRP A 355 49.30 0.01 7.53
CA TRP A 355 48.04 -0.71 7.67
C TRP A 355 46.92 0.14 8.27
N GLY A 356 47.27 1.15 9.09
CA GLY A 356 46.32 2.05 9.72
C GLY A 356 45.46 2.83 8.74
N VAL A 357 46.07 3.44 7.72
CA VAL A 357 45.32 4.18 6.68
C VAL A 357 44.50 3.23 5.81
N VAL A 358 45.00 2.03 5.55
CA VAL A 358 44.26 0.99 4.81
C VAL A 358 43.00 0.59 5.57
N LEU A 359 43.12 0.34 6.87
CA LEU A 359 41.98 0.01 7.74
C LEU A 359 40.97 1.14 7.83
N ALA A 360 41.44 2.39 8.00
CA ALA A 360 40.58 3.56 8.06
C ALA A 360 39.76 3.74 6.77
N LEU A 361 40.40 3.59 5.61
CA LEU A 361 39.71 3.65 4.31
C LEU A 361 38.77 2.48 4.08
N ALA A 362 39.11 1.27 4.54
CA ALA A 362 38.23 0.11 4.46
C ALA A 362 36.95 0.32 5.29
N LEU A 363 37.08 0.88 6.49
CA LEU A 363 35.94 1.25 7.35
C LEU A 363 35.05 2.30 6.68
N ALA A 364 35.66 3.36 6.11
CA ALA A 364 34.93 4.38 5.36
C ALA A 364 34.21 3.80 4.14
N ALA A 365 34.88 2.94 3.36
CA ALA A 365 34.30 2.27 2.22
C ALA A 365 33.09 1.41 2.63
N ALA A 366 33.23 0.59 3.67
CA ALA A 366 32.14 -0.25 4.17
C ALA A 366 30.93 0.58 4.65
N GLY A 367 31.15 1.63 5.44
CA GLY A 367 30.08 2.48 5.95
C GLY A 367 29.36 3.29 4.86
N LEU A 368 30.11 3.88 3.93
CA LEU A 368 29.54 4.63 2.81
C LEU A 368 28.77 3.70 1.86
N TRP A 369 29.29 2.51 1.60
CA TRP A 369 28.59 1.49 0.81
C TRP A 369 27.32 0.99 1.50
N HIS A 370 27.36 0.79 2.82
CA HIS A 370 26.20 0.43 3.62
C HIS A 370 25.09 1.49 3.49
N LEU A 371 25.40 2.77 3.72
CA LEU A 371 24.41 3.85 3.59
C LEU A 371 23.81 3.91 2.18
N LYS A 372 24.66 3.75 1.16
CA LYS A 372 24.23 3.76 -0.23
C LYS A 372 23.35 2.57 -0.61
N THR A 373 23.66 1.37 -0.13
CA THR A 373 22.88 0.16 -0.42
C THR A 373 21.58 0.13 0.38
N MET A 374 21.63 0.51 1.66
CA MET A 374 20.47 0.54 2.56
C MET A 374 19.43 1.58 2.11
N TYR A 375 19.85 2.81 1.81
CA TYR A 375 18.93 3.88 1.43
C TYR A 375 18.75 4.05 -0.08
N ARG A 376 19.48 3.26 -0.90
CA ARG A 376 19.48 3.34 -2.36
C ARG A 376 19.65 4.77 -2.90
N SER A 377 20.40 5.58 -2.17
CA SER A 377 20.59 7.01 -2.45
C SER A 377 22.01 7.42 -2.12
N SER A 378 22.59 8.28 -2.97
CA SER A 378 23.90 8.87 -2.72
C SER A 378 23.83 10.00 -1.68
N ALA A 379 22.65 10.56 -1.38
CA ALA A 379 22.55 11.75 -0.54
C ALA A 379 22.98 11.49 0.92
N PRO A 380 22.49 10.47 1.65
CA PRO A 380 22.94 10.21 3.02
C PRO A 380 24.41 9.80 3.07
N MET A 381 24.87 9.01 2.09
CA MET A 381 26.28 8.64 1.93
C MET A 381 27.17 9.88 1.80
N LEU A 382 26.80 10.85 0.96
CA LEU A 382 27.55 12.09 0.76
C LEU A 382 27.60 12.93 2.04
N VAL A 383 26.50 12.99 2.80
CA VAL A 383 26.48 13.67 4.11
C VAL A 383 27.47 13.03 5.07
N ALA A 384 27.49 11.70 5.17
CA ALA A 384 28.47 11.00 6.00
C ALA A 384 29.91 11.27 5.54
N ALA A 385 30.19 11.26 4.24
CA ALA A 385 31.51 11.54 3.68
C ALA A 385 31.98 12.98 3.99
N VAL A 386 31.09 13.96 3.89
CA VAL A 386 31.38 15.36 4.26
C VAL A 386 31.70 15.47 5.75
N ILE A 387 30.92 14.82 6.62
CA ILE A 387 31.18 14.80 8.06
C ILE A 387 32.56 14.21 8.36
N ILE A 388 32.91 13.09 7.72
CA ILE A 388 34.23 12.47 7.86
C ILE A 388 35.34 13.43 7.43
N ALA A 389 35.20 14.08 6.28
CA ALA A 389 36.19 15.02 5.76
C ALA A 389 36.36 16.25 6.65
N VAL A 390 35.25 16.87 7.09
CA VAL A 390 35.26 18.06 7.96
C VAL A 390 35.92 17.75 9.30
N LEU A 391 35.60 16.62 9.91
CA LEU A 391 36.21 16.23 11.19
C LEU A 391 37.68 15.87 11.02
N SER A 392 38.03 15.11 9.97
CA SER A 392 39.43 14.79 9.68
C SER A 392 40.26 16.06 9.43
N PHE A 393 39.66 17.07 8.78
CA PHE A 393 40.29 18.38 8.60
C PHE A 393 40.47 19.10 9.94
N ALA A 394 39.41 19.16 10.76
CA ALA A 394 39.45 19.82 12.07
C ALA A 394 40.51 19.21 13.00
N PHE A 395 40.65 17.87 13.00
CA PHE A 395 41.72 17.16 13.71
C PHE A 395 43.12 17.35 13.11
N GLY A 396 43.26 18.06 11.99
CA GLY A 396 44.54 18.51 11.45
C GLY A 396 44.79 20.01 11.65
N GLN A 397 43.93 20.72 12.37
CA GLN A 397 44.07 22.14 12.67
C GLN A 397 44.54 22.36 14.11
N PRO A 398 45.86 22.41 14.38
CA PRO A 398 46.40 22.62 15.74
C PRO A 398 45.99 23.97 16.37
N LYS A 399 45.61 24.95 15.54
CA LYS A 399 45.05 26.23 16.01
C LYS A 399 43.63 26.11 16.58
N TRP A 400 42.88 25.09 16.19
CA TRP A 400 41.51 24.84 16.65
C TRP A 400 41.47 23.81 17.77
N LEU A 401 42.34 22.80 17.70
CA LEU A 401 42.49 21.74 18.68
C LEU A 401 43.99 21.59 19.03
N PRO A 402 44.48 22.20 20.12
CA PRO A 402 45.87 22.04 20.55
C PRO A 402 46.23 20.56 20.74
N GLY A 403 47.34 20.11 20.14
CA GLY A 403 47.79 18.70 20.17
C GLY A 403 47.28 17.82 19.02
N SER A 404 46.41 18.36 18.15
CA SER A 404 45.88 17.63 16.99
C SER A 404 46.91 17.42 15.85
N ASP A 405 48.00 18.18 15.87
CA ASP A 405 49.19 18.02 15.03
C ASP A 405 49.91 16.67 15.24
N MET A 406 49.68 15.99 16.37
CA MET A 406 50.15 14.62 16.60
C MET A 406 49.23 13.56 15.99
N ILE A 407 48.00 13.93 15.61
CA ILE A 407 46.94 13.01 15.19
C ILE A 407 46.81 13.03 13.67
N VAL A 408 46.78 14.21 13.04
CA VAL A 408 46.76 14.38 11.58
C VAL A 408 47.99 15.19 11.18
N THR A 409 49.12 14.52 11.14
CA THR A 409 50.41 15.09 10.73
C THR A 409 50.36 15.39 9.23
N GLY A 410 50.96 16.46 8.69
CA GLY A 410 50.95 16.78 7.24
C GLY A 410 51.57 15.73 6.29
N LEU A 411 51.79 14.49 6.76
CA LEU A 411 52.24 13.33 6.03
C LEU A 411 51.20 12.87 5.00
N LEU A 412 51.71 12.20 3.95
CA LEU A 412 50.91 11.63 2.86
C LEU A 412 49.73 10.77 3.37
N ARG A 413 49.91 10.01 4.45
CA ARG A 413 48.86 9.15 5.04
C ARG A 413 47.67 9.93 5.58
N SER A 414 47.92 11.10 6.16
CA SER A 414 46.87 11.98 6.67
C SER A 414 46.16 12.72 5.55
N VAL A 415 46.89 13.09 4.48
CA VAL A 415 46.28 13.61 3.25
C VAL A 415 45.38 12.54 2.59
N VAL A 416 45.84 11.30 2.54
CA VAL A 416 45.08 10.16 2.01
C VAL A 416 43.83 9.88 2.87
N TRP A 417 43.94 9.95 4.20
CA TRP A 417 42.79 9.82 5.10
C TRP A 417 41.79 10.97 4.94
N LEU A 418 42.27 12.20 4.81
CA LEU A 418 41.42 13.38 4.64
C LEU A 418 40.58 13.33 3.36
N LEU A 419 41.21 12.95 2.24
CA LEU A 419 40.58 13.00 0.91
C LEU A 419 39.93 11.67 0.50
N GLY A 420 40.41 10.55 1.03
CA GLY A 420 40.00 9.20 0.64
C GLY A 420 38.49 8.93 0.77
N PRO A 421 37.84 9.25 1.90
CA PRO A 421 36.38 9.08 2.06
C PRO A 421 35.56 9.84 1.02
N MET A 422 36.01 11.04 0.60
CA MET A 422 35.36 11.81 -0.46
C MET A 422 35.55 11.18 -1.84
N VAL A 423 36.74 10.66 -2.14
CA VAL A 423 37.01 9.91 -3.37
C VAL A 423 36.17 8.65 -3.42
N LEU A 424 36.08 7.90 -2.31
CA LEU A 424 35.22 6.71 -2.19
C LEU A 424 33.75 7.05 -2.41
N ALA A 425 33.25 8.13 -1.79
CA ALA A 425 31.88 8.59 -1.98
C ALA A 425 31.62 9.00 -3.44
N ALA A 426 32.56 9.69 -4.09
CA ALA A 426 32.47 10.04 -5.51
C ALA A 426 32.40 8.79 -6.38
N VAL A 427 33.32 7.82 -6.20
CA VAL A 427 33.33 6.55 -6.94
C VAL A 427 32.02 5.79 -6.74
N PHE A 428 31.59 5.66 -5.49
CA PHE A 428 30.33 4.98 -5.18
C PHE A 428 29.14 5.71 -5.76
N SER A 429 29.11 7.03 -5.85
CA SER A 429 27.96 7.76 -6.41
C SER A 429 27.62 7.36 -7.85
N PHE A 430 28.61 6.87 -8.62
CA PHE A 430 28.44 6.39 -10.00
C PHE A 430 28.09 4.90 -10.12
N ILE A 431 28.20 4.12 -9.04
CA ILE A 431 27.90 2.69 -9.07
C ILE A 431 26.40 2.47 -8.84
N ASN A 432 25.68 1.90 -9.80
CA ASN A 432 24.28 1.54 -9.59
C ASN A 432 24.14 0.31 -8.69
N VAL A 433 23.45 0.45 -7.56
CA VAL A 433 23.10 -0.70 -6.70
C VAL A 433 21.94 -1.44 -7.37
N ARG A 434 22.26 -2.47 -8.17
CA ARG A 434 21.24 -3.39 -8.71
C ARG A 434 20.64 -4.19 -7.56
N GLY A 435 19.31 -4.17 -7.43
CA GLY A 435 18.62 -5.11 -6.55
C GLY A 435 18.95 -6.52 -7.01
N HIS A 436 19.44 -7.37 -6.12
CA HIS A 436 19.32 -8.81 -6.33
C HIS A 436 17.83 -9.12 -6.27
N ASP A 437 17.20 -9.31 -7.42
CA ASP A 437 16.02 -10.16 -7.50
C ASP A 437 16.49 -11.54 -7.04
N ARG A 438 16.24 -11.84 -5.76
CA ARG A 438 16.35 -13.20 -5.25
C ARG A 438 15.19 -13.98 -5.86
N THR A 439 15.45 -14.51 -7.05
CA THR A 439 14.79 -15.72 -7.54
C THR A 439 15.23 -16.86 -6.62
N ARG A 440 14.35 -17.25 -5.71
CA ARG A 440 14.24 -18.60 -5.14
C ARG A 440 12.94 -18.72 -4.37
#